data_AF-A0A8I3N421-F1
#
_entry.id   AF-A0A8I3N421-F1
#
_cell.length_a   1.000
_cell.length_b   1.000
_cell.length_c   1.000
_cell.angle_alpha   90.00
_cell.angle_beta   90.00
_cell.angle_gamma   90.00
#
_symmetry.space_group_name_H-M   'P 1'
#
loop_
_entity.id
_entity.type
_entity.pdbx_description
1 polymer ?
#
loop_
_entity_poly.entity_id
_entity_poly.type
_entity_poly.pdbx_seq_one_letter_code
_entity_poly.pdbx_strand_id
1 'polypeptide(L)'
;MTCQARSSYMDTEVLWGHRFTPVLTLEKGFYEVDYNTFHDTYETNTPSCCARELAQMRREGRLLPSLPSPPLPGGCAGAEPAPQAEQGGEDEPEGLSGARGNRGSV
;
A
#
# COMPACT_ATOMS: atom_id res chain seq x y z
N MET A 1 -14.92 20.36 -14.97
CA MET A 1 -16.03 20.10 -14.01
C MET A 1 -15.47 19.25 -12.88
N THR A 2 -15.85 19.49 -11.63
CA THR A 2 -15.44 18.66 -10.48
C THR A 2 -16.70 18.09 -9.79
N CYS A 3 -16.62 16.85 -9.29
CA CYS A 3 -17.71 16.15 -8.59
C CYS A 3 -17.22 15.65 -7.22
N GLN A 4 -18.11 15.58 -6.23
CA GLN A 4 -17.82 15.07 -4.90
C GLN A 4 -18.94 14.11 -4.43
N ALA A 5 -18.54 12.97 -3.89
CA ALA A 5 -19.42 12.03 -3.18
C ALA A 5 -18.85 11.77 -1.78
N ARG A 6 -19.72 11.62 -0.79
CA ARG A 6 -19.36 11.39 0.63
C ARG A 6 -20.30 10.37 1.25
N SER A 7 -19.76 9.50 2.07
CA SER A 7 -20.48 8.53 2.90
C SER A 7 -19.87 8.49 4.30
N SER A 8 -20.65 8.08 5.30
CA SER A 8 -20.22 7.95 6.69
C SER A 8 -20.69 6.62 7.25
N TYR A 9 -19.97 6.08 8.23
CA TYR A 9 -20.34 4.86 8.94
C TYR A 9 -20.46 5.12 10.45
N MET A 10 -21.51 4.59 11.07
CA MET A 10 -21.67 4.51 12.53
C MET A 10 -20.85 3.36 13.11
N ASP A 11 -20.69 3.35 14.43
CA ASP A 11 -20.00 2.28 15.15
C ASP A 11 -20.63 0.90 14.91
N THR A 12 -21.96 0.85 14.81
CA THR A 12 -22.72 -0.37 14.48
C THR A 12 -22.52 -0.87 13.05
N GLU A 13 -22.00 -0.03 12.15
CA GLU A 13 -21.79 -0.38 10.74
C GLU A 13 -20.35 -0.86 10.47
N VAL A 14 -19.46 -0.75 11.46
CA VAL A 14 -18.08 -1.23 11.37
C VAL A 14 -17.99 -2.62 12.02
N LEU A 15 -18.12 -3.65 11.19
CA LEU A 15 -18.13 -5.04 11.64
C LEU A 15 -16.69 -5.59 11.78
N TRP A 16 -16.22 -5.76 13.01
CA TRP A 16 -14.90 -6.35 13.27
C TRP A 16 -14.88 -7.84 12.93
N GLY A 17 -13.84 -8.27 12.22
CA GLY A 17 -13.69 -9.67 11.80
C GLY A 17 -14.55 -10.07 10.61
N HIS A 18 -15.08 -9.10 9.86
CA HIS A 18 -15.75 -9.34 8.59
C HIS A 18 -14.82 -9.03 7.41
N ARG A 19 -14.94 -9.82 6.33
CA ARG A 19 -14.22 -9.61 5.06
C ARG A 19 -15.23 -9.53 3.91
N PHE A 20 -14.98 -8.63 2.97
CA PHE A 20 -15.80 -8.51 1.75
C PHE A 20 -15.68 -9.76 0.87
N THR A 21 -16.80 -10.15 0.27
CA THR A 21 -16.83 -11.17 -0.79
C THR A 21 -16.08 -10.66 -2.02
N PRO A 22 -15.17 -11.46 -2.62
CA PRO A 22 -14.54 -11.07 -3.88
C PRO A 22 -15.58 -10.91 -4.98
N VAL A 23 -15.59 -9.74 -5.63
CA VAL A 23 -16.58 -9.41 -6.68
C VAL A 23 -16.01 -9.35 -8.09
N LEU A 24 -14.68 -9.48 -8.22
CA LEU A 24 -13.99 -9.41 -9.50
C LEU A 24 -13.67 -10.83 -9.99
N THR A 25 -14.17 -11.19 -11.16
CA THR A 25 -13.89 -12.46 -11.83
C THR A 25 -13.27 -12.22 -13.20
N LEU A 26 -12.49 -13.19 -13.70
CA LEU A 26 -11.92 -13.17 -15.04
C LEU A 26 -12.65 -14.23 -15.88
N GLU A 27 -13.58 -13.80 -16.73
CA GLU A 27 -14.34 -14.67 -17.61
C GLU A 27 -13.99 -14.40 -19.07
N LYS A 28 -13.55 -15.45 -19.79
CA LYS A 28 -13.26 -15.39 -21.24
C LYS A 28 -12.30 -14.24 -21.65
N GLY A 29 -11.37 -13.88 -20.76
CA GLY A 29 -10.39 -12.82 -20.99
C GLY A 29 -10.87 -11.40 -20.62
N PHE A 30 -12.06 -11.27 -20.04
CA PHE A 30 -12.60 -10.00 -19.55
C PHE A 30 -12.77 -10.03 -18.04
N TYR A 31 -12.52 -8.89 -17.40
CA TYR A 31 -12.84 -8.71 -15.99
C TYR A 31 -14.31 -8.34 -15.83
N GLU A 32 -15.05 -9.13 -15.07
CA GLU A 32 -16.44 -8.90 -14.71
C GLU A 32 -16.55 -8.54 -13.22
N VAL A 33 -17.47 -7.63 -12.90
CA VAL A 33 -17.74 -7.17 -11.53
C VAL A 33 -19.18 -7.53 -11.16
N ASP A 34 -19.36 -8.37 -10.14
CA ASP A 34 -20.68 -8.67 -9.58
C ASP A 34 -21.09 -7.58 -8.56
N TYR A 35 -21.99 -6.69 -8.99
CA TYR A 35 -22.52 -5.64 -8.12
C TYR A 35 -23.57 -6.15 -7.11
N ASN A 36 -24.13 -7.35 -7.30
CA ASN A 36 -25.13 -7.89 -6.37
C ASN A 36 -24.48 -8.25 -5.03
N THR A 37 -23.26 -8.79 -5.06
CA THR A 37 -22.51 -9.19 -3.87
C THR A 37 -21.55 -8.11 -3.38
N PHE A 38 -21.63 -6.89 -3.91
CA PHE A 38 -20.69 -5.81 -3.59
C PHE A 38 -20.67 -5.44 -2.10
N HIS A 39 -21.83 -5.50 -1.46
CA HIS A 39 -21.97 -5.21 -0.03
C HIS A 39 -21.86 -6.46 0.85
N ASP A 40 -21.72 -7.65 0.27
CA ASP A 40 -21.71 -8.90 1.02
C ASP A 40 -20.40 -9.06 1.78
N THR A 41 -20.52 -9.49 3.04
CA THR A 41 -19.39 -9.78 3.91
C THR A 41 -19.58 -11.12 4.60
N TYR A 42 -18.47 -11.72 5.03
CA TYR A 42 -18.47 -12.95 5.81
C TYR A 42 -17.48 -12.86 6.98
N GLU A 43 -17.76 -13.62 8.03
CA GLU A 43 -16.92 -13.70 9.23
C GLU A 43 -15.59 -14.42 8.93
N THR A 44 -14.51 -13.91 9.50
CA THR A 44 -13.16 -14.49 9.42
C THR A 44 -12.50 -14.49 10.79
N ASN A 45 -11.60 -15.45 11.01
CA ASN A 45 -10.81 -15.51 12.24
C ASN A 45 -9.94 -14.25 12.37
N THR A 46 -10.33 -13.38 13.30
CA THR A 46 -9.66 -12.10 13.55
C THR A 46 -9.42 -11.98 15.06
N PRO A 47 -8.22 -11.55 15.49
CA PRO A 47 -7.94 -11.39 16.92
C PRO A 47 -8.87 -10.33 17.54
N SER A 48 -9.30 -10.56 18.78
CA SER A 48 -10.23 -9.67 19.52
C SER A 48 -9.53 -8.49 20.22
N CYS A 49 -8.23 -8.30 19.98
CA CYS A 49 -7.44 -7.25 20.61
C CYS A 49 -7.40 -5.99 19.74
N CYS A 50 -7.13 -4.84 20.36
CA CYS A 50 -6.94 -3.61 19.59
C CYS A 50 -5.63 -3.63 18.80
N ALA A 51 -5.51 -2.76 17.79
CA ALA A 51 -4.29 -2.68 16.96
C ALA A 51 -3.02 -2.40 17.78
N ARG A 52 -3.12 -1.63 18.88
CA ARG A 52 -2.01 -1.34 19.78
C ARG A 52 -1.51 -2.60 20.50
N GLU A 53 -2.42 -3.37 21.05
CA GLU A 53 -2.11 -4.64 21.73
C GLU A 53 -1.54 -5.66 20.74
N LEU A 54 -2.14 -5.76 19.54
CA LEU A 54 -1.65 -6.66 18.50
C LEU A 54 -0.20 -6.32 18.10
N ALA A 55 0.13 -5.03 17.97
CA ALA A 55 1.48 -4.58 17.66
C ALA A 55 2.46 -4.88 18.81
N GLN A 56 2.03 -4.75 20.06
CA GLN A 56 2.84 -5.12 21.22
C GLN A 56 3.09 -6.64 21.25
N MET A 57 2.06 -7.46 21.08
CA MET A 57 2.19 -8.92 21.04
C MET A 57 3.10 -9.38 19.90
N ARG A 58 3.05 -8.72 18.73
CA ARG A 58 3.97 -8.97 17.62
C ARG A 58 5.42 -8.65 18.00
N ARG A 59 5.66 -7.54 18.72
CA ARG A 59 7.01 -7.18 19.20
C ARG A 59 7.53 -8.15 20.25
N GLU A 60 6.65 -8.66 21.12
CA GLU A 60 6.98 -9.62 22.16
C GLU A 60 7.11 -11.07 21.66
N GLY A 61 6.91 -11.31 20.35
CA GLY A 61 6.98 -12.66 19.78
C GLY A 61 5.85 -13.60 20.23
N ARG A 62 4.76 -13.05 20.79
CA ARG A 62 3.61 -13.83 21.29
C ARG A 62 2.62 -14.25 20.20
N LEU A 63 2.76 -13.71 18.99
CA LEU A 63 1.99 -14.11 17.82
C LEU A 63 2.84 -15.04 16.96
N LEU A 64 2.28 -16.17 16.53
CA LEU A 64 2.90 -17.00 15.50
C LEU A 64 3.09 -16.16 14.23
N PRO A 65 4.18 -16.36 13.45
CA PRO A 65 4.32 -15.74 12.15
C PRO A 65 3.06 -16.07 11.35
N SER A 66 2.36 -15.05 10.87
CA SER A 66 1.20 -15.24 10.00
C SER A 66 1.59 -16.18 8.86
N LEU A 67 0.86 -17.28 8.72
CA LEU A 67 1.01 -18.19 7.58
C LEU A 67 1.00 -17.38 6.28
N PRO A 68 1.85 -17.73 5.29
CA PRO A 68 1.85 -17.04 4.01
C PRO A 68 0.44 -17.14 3.41
N SER A 69 -0.13 -15.99 3.03
CA SER A 69 -1.40 -15.94 2.32
C SER A 69 -1.35 -16.91 1.14
N PRO A 70 -2.37 -17.77 0.92
CA PRO A 70 -2.41 -18.60 -0.27
C PRO A 70 -2.29 -17.69 -1.51
N PRO A 71 -1.52 -18.09 -2.53
CA PRO A 71 -1.36 -17.28 -3.72
C PRO A 71 -2.72 -17.05 -4.37
N LEU A 72 -3.08 -15.78 -4.55
CA LEU A 72 -4.20 -15.43 -5.41
C LEU A 72 -3.87 -15.98 -6.81
N PRO A 73 -4.76 -16.76 -7.46
CA PRO A 73 -4.52 -17.24 -8.80
C PRO A 73 -4.57 -16.05 -9.76
N GLY A 74 -3.41 -15.50 -10.10
CA GLY A 74 -3.28 -14.35 -11.01
C GLY A 74 -2.13 -13.38 -10.75
N GLY A 75 -1.11 -13.75 -9.97
CA GLY A 75 0.05 -12.90 -9.71
C GLY A 75 0.98 -12.76 -10.92
N CYS A 76 1.08 -11.55 -11.45
CA CYS A 76 2.07 -11.07 -12.40
C CYS A 76 3.50 -11.46 -11.97
N ALA A 77 4.19 -12.20 -12.83
CA ALA A 77 5.59 -12.54 -12.66
C ALA A 77 6.49 -11.33 -12.93
N GLY A 78 7.41 -11.08 -12.01
CA GLY A 78 8.69 -10.42 -12.30
C GLY A 78 8.76 -8.92 -12.03
N ALA A 79 9.02 -8.54 -10.77
CA ALA A 79 9.79 -7.34 -10.48
C ALA A 79 11.01 -7.77 -9.66
N GLU A 80 12.18 -7.75 -10.30
CA GLU A 80 13.52 -7.85 -9.72
C GLU A 80 14.36 -6.76 -10.42
N PRO A 81 15.43 -6.26 -9.79
CA PRO A 81 15.53 -4.89 -9.33
C PRO A 81 16.49 -4.07 -10.22
N ALA A 82 16.30 -2.75 -10.22
CA ALA A 82 17.21 -1.84 -10.92
C ALA A 82 18.63 -1.90 -10.31
N PRO A 83 19.68 -2.11 -11.12
CA PRO A 83 21.05 -2.12 -10.62
C PRO A 83 21.55 -0.70 -10.29
N GLN A 84 22.42 -0.66 -9.28
CA GLN A 84 23.03 0.51 -8.64
C GLN A 84 23.83 1.37 -9.63
N ALA A 85 23.70 2.68 -9.51
CA ALA A 85 24.57 3.64 -10.19
C ALA A 85 25.99 3.56 -9.59
N GLU A 86 26.94 3.07 -10.37
CA GLU A 86 28.36 3.06 -10.04
C GLU A 86 28.95 4.47 -10.12
N GLN A 87 29.77 4.80 -9.12
CA GLN A 87 30.62 5.99 -9.09
C GLN A 87 31.80 5.75 -10.04
N GLY A 88 32.00 6.64 -11.01
CA GLY A 88 33.20 6.73 -11.85
C GLY A 88 33.54 8.20 -12.07
N GLY A 89 34.77 8.58 -11.73
CA GLY A 89 35.22 9.96 -11.55
C GLY A 89 35.62 10.73 -12.82
N GLU A 90 35.85 12.02 -12.55
CA GLU A 90 36.84 12.94 -13.13
C GLU A 90 36.78 13.21 -14.64
N ASP A 91 36.41 14.45 -15.01
CA ASP A 91 37.35 15.35 -15.69
C ASP A 91 36.90 16.82 -15.58
N GLU A 92 37.87 17.67 -15.28
CA GLU A 92 37.77 19.13 -15.18
C GLU A 92 37.65 19.76 -16.58
N PRO A 93 37.12 20.98 -16.72
CA PRO A 93 38.07 22.03 -17.12
C PRO A 93 37.85 23.42 -16.53
N GLU A 94 39.00 24.09 -16.39
CA GLU A 94 39.26 25.43 -15.89
C GLU A 94 38.51 26.57 -16.64
N GLY A 95 38.25 27.65 -15.89
CA GLY A 95 38.04 29.02 -16.39
C GLY A 95 36.58 29.48 -16.39
N LEU A 96 36.17 30.66 -15.91
CA LEU A 96 36.88 31.88 -15.57
C LEU A 96 36.09 32.66 -14.51
N SER A 97 36.84 33.24 -13.56
CA SER A 97 36.69 34.56 -12.91
C SER A 97 35.34 35.31 -13.02
N GLY A 98 34.73 35.65 -11.88
CA GLY A 98 33.64 36.63 -11.87
C GLY A 98 32.98 36.98 -10.53
N ALA A 99 33.65 37.83 -9.75
CA ALA A 99 33.10 38.86 -8.85
C ALA A 99 32.11 38.51 -7.70
N ARG A 100 32.64 38.67 -6.48
CA ARG A 100 31.95 39.05 -5.23
C ARG A 100 30.89 40.14 -5.44
N GLY A 101 29.68 39.93 -4.90
CA GLY A 101 28.66 40.95 -4.68
C GLY A 101 27.94 40.70 -3.36
N ASN A 102 27.90 41.71 -2.50
CA ASN A 102 27.62 41.63 -1.07
C ASN A 102 26.11 41.63 -0.73
N ARG A 103 25.83 41.21 0.52
CA ARG A 103 24.61 41.32 1.35
C ARG A 103 23.64 42.45 1.00
N GLY A 104 22.34 42.16 1.14
CA GLY A 104 21.30 43.16 1.35
C GLY A 104 20.04 42.53 1.97
N SER A 105 19.86 42.75 3.27
CA SER A 105 18.60 42.55 4.00
C SER A 105 17.60 43.64 3.63
N VAL A 106 16.32 43.28 3.54
CA VAL A 106 15.14 44.03 4.00
C VAL A 106 14.02 43.06 4.30
#